data_AF-A0A9D6IR70-F1
#
_entry.id   AF-A0A9D6IR70-F1
#
_cell.length_a   1.000
_cell.length_b   1.000
_cell.length_c   1.000
_cell.angle_alpha   90.00
_cell.angle_beta   90.00
_cell.angle_gamma   90.00
#
_symmetry.space_group_name_H-M   'P 1'
#
loop_
_entity.id
_entity.type
_entity.pdbx_description
1 polymer ?
#
loop_
_entity_poly.entity_id
_entity_poly.type
_entity_poly.pdbx_seq_one_letter_code
_entity_poly.pdbx_strand_id
1 'polypeptide(L)'
;MTEEMKEVPAEKTPAPAPRPGWRVAGWFGIRRAPDRWGGFKLRWRFYFFSFLFFLCVSLVGVTSYSESPSFCRSCHIMEPYYQAWANSKHHGKAKCVDCHYPPGETKTIVWKKFQALSQVAKFVTRTYSSKPYAEVDDASCLRSGCHSTRLLQGQVVTPKGVRFDHKPHIENVRRGRQLRCASCHSQVVVGKHIEVTYDTCYLCHFKGRAEGKNVELKDGCLGCHKLPDKVVKVGNITYNHQEFLRDTKVSCAMCHQDAVRGAGEVDEDRCRTCHNEEEKLKKREDVAFVHDNHVTKHNTACFHCHREMKHGATPAGTKKLAYDCGMCHSDMHDLQRNFYTGTGARGVPDMPSPMYLANVDCAGCHKADKPSGHSASHAKTEVGSEKGCVDCHGKEYTGILKDSHDLFRATVAKLKEKHDAIRKGLPEGWERNPEYAPVARDLDEAAYNLAYVSESHMVHNIYYAASILRAVEERLTAIAKKRKIETEETASLPVISGRFCATLCHARVGVKVPPFQVTHKGKAMPHDKHFEEMACTNCHLFGQHKSLTLKTPKKCAKCHEDYKD
;
A
#
# COMPACT_ATOMS: atom_id res chain seq x y z
N MET A 1 -0.70 -54.96 -119.55
CA MET A 1 -2.13 -54.70 -119.33
C MET A 1 -2.25 -54.33 -117.86
N THR A 2 -2.57 -53.12 -117.43
CA THR A 2 -3.16 -51.92 -118.05
C THR A 2 -2.81 -50.76 -117.12
N GLU A 3 -2.54 -49.59 -117.72
CA GLU A 3 -2.52 -48.29 -117.05
C GLU A 3 -3.85 -47.99 -116.35
N GLU A 4 -3.79 -47.36 -115.17
CA GLU A 4 -4.84 -46.44 -114.72
C GLU A 4 -4.20 -45.28 -113.94
N MET A 5 -4.33 -44.08 -114.49
CA MET A 5 -3.99 -42.80 -113.85
C MET A 5 -5.16 -42.31 -112.98
N LYS A 6 -4.81 -41.40 -112.04
CA LYS A 6 -5.64 -40.49 -111.21
C LYS A 6 -5.86 -41.03 -109.79
N GLU A 7 -5.70 -40.28 -108.71
CA GLU A 7 -5.91 -38.84 -108.46
C GLU A 7 -5.11 -38.42 -107.20
N VAL A 8 -4.49 -37.23 -107.19
CA VAL A 8 -3.93 -36.62 -105.98
C VAL A 8 -5.02 -35.75 -105.33
N PRO A 9 -5.31 -35.91 -104.03
CA PRO A 9 -5.44 -34.69 -103.23
C PRO A 9 -4.94 -34.74 -101.77
N ALA A 10 -4.49 -33.55 -101.37
CA ALA A 10 -4.44 -32.96 -100.03
C ALA A 10 -3.33 -33.42 -99.06
N GLU A 11 -2.24 -32.64 -99.08
CA GLU A 11 -1.28 -32.50 -97.99
C GLU A 11 -2.00 -32.12 -96.68
N LYS A 12 -1.99 -33.02 -95.70
CA LYS A 12 -2.47 -32.73 -94.33
C LYS A 12 -1.45 -31.84 -93.65
N THR A 13 -1.79 -30.57 -93.44
CA THR A 13 -1.03 -29.68 -92.55
C THR A 13 -0.89 -30.32 -91.15
N PRO A 14 0.31 -30.31 -90.54
CA PRO A 14 0.49 -30.87 -89.20
C PRO A 14 -0.27 -30.04 -88.17
N ALA A 15 -1.03 -30.70 -87.31
CA ALA A 15 -1.78 -30.06 -86.24
C ALA A 15 -0.84 -29.23 -85.34
N PRO A 16 -1.23 -28.00 -84.94
CA PRO A 16 -0.38 -27.14 -84.13
C PRO A 16 -0.07 -27.79 -82.78
N ALA A 17 1.19 -27.72 -82.35
CA ALA A 17 1.62 -28.21 -81.04
C ALA A 17 0.75 -27.59 -79.92
N PRO A 18 0.30 -28.39 -78.92
CA PRO A 18 -0.59 -27.87 -77.88
C PRO A 18 0.12 -26.78 -77.07
N ARG A 19 -0.54 -25.62 -76.94
CA ARG A 19 -0.02 -24.47 -76.16
C ARG A 19 0.38 -24.94 -74.74
N PRO A 20 1.51 -24.50 -74.18
CA PRO A 20 2.09 -25.04 -72.95
C PRO A 20 1.13 -25.12 -71.75
N GLY A 21 0.20 -24.18 -71.61
CA GLY A 21 -0.83 -24.20 -70.55
C GLY A 21 -1.79 -25.40 -70.59
N TRP A 22 -2.04 -25.99 -71.77
CA TRP A 22 -2.92 -27.16 -71.89
C TRP A 22 -2.23 -28.47 -71.53
N ARG A 23 -0.89 -28.51 -71.56
CA ARG A 23 -0.12 -29.66 -71.06
C ARG A 23 -0.26 -29.79 -69.54
N VAL A 24 -0.28 -28.65 -68.85
CA VAL A 24 -0.50 -28.57 -67.39
C VAL A 24 -1.95 -28.92 -67.05
N ALA A 25 -2.93 -28.32 -67.73
CA ALA A 25 -4.36 -28.63 -67.51
C ALA A 25 -4.68 -30.12 -67.78
N GLY A 26 -4.07 -30.71 -68.81
CA GLY A 26 -4.19 -32.13 -69.12
C GLY A 26 -3.59 -33.05 -68.04
N TRP A 27 -2.52 -32.63 -67.36
CA TRP A 27 -1.89 -33.35 -66.25
C TRP A 27 -2.80 -33.38 -64.99
N PHE A 28 -3.52 -32.29 -64.74
CA PHE A 28 -4.60 -32.20 -63.74
C PHE A 28 -5.92 -32.83 -64.19
N GLY A 29 -5.98 -33.47 -65.37
CA GLY A 29 -7.15 -34.21 -65.83
C GLY A 29 -8.22 -33.39 -66.55
N ILE A 30 -7.93 -32.14 -66.95
CA ILE A 30 -8.85 -31.28 -67.70
C ILE A 30 -8.50 -31.36 -69.19
N ARG A 31 -9.43 -31.86 -70.01
CA ARG A 31 -9.30 -31.86 -71.49
C ARG A 31 -10.46 -31.11 -72.13
N ARG A 32 -10.19 -30.37 -73.21
CA ARG A 32 -11.25 -29.77 -74.03
C ARG A 32 -11.94 -30.86 -74.86
N ALA A 33 -13.27 -30.88 -74.87
CA ALA A 33 -14.05 -31.75 -75.72
C ALA A 33 -13.91 -31.30 -77.20
N PRO A 34 -13.89 -32.22 -78.18
CA PRO A 34 -13.69 -31.85 -79.59
C PRO A 34 -14.93 -31.23 -80.28
N ASP A 35 -16.02 -30.95 -79.57
CA ASP A 35 -17.27 -30.50 -80.18
C ASP A 35 -17.42 -28.97 -80.24
N ARG A 36 -18.31 -28.51 -81.14
CA ARG A 36 -18.49 -27.09 -81.53
C ARG A 36 -18.89 -26.16 -80.37
N TRP A 37 -19.16 -26.70 -79.18
CA TRP A 37 -19.64 -25.99 -77.99
C TRP A 37 -18.63 -26.01 -76.82
N GLY A 38 -17.36 -26.34 -77.08
CA GLY A 38 -16.25 -25.99 -76.19
C GLY A 38 -16.30 -26.53 -74.76
N GLY A 39 -16.95 -27.68 -74.53
CA GLY A 39 -17.06 -28.30 -73.20
C GLY A 39 -15.72 -28.84 -72.66
N PHE A 40 -15.63 -29.03 -71.34
CA PHE A 40 -14.47 -29.66 -70.69
C PHE A 40 -14.82 -31.08 -70.25
N LYS A 41 -13.96 -32.06 -70.57
CA LYS A 41 -14.01 -33.42 -70.00
C LYS A 41 -13.02 -33.53 -68.84
N LEU A 42 -13.56 -33.78 -67.66
CA LEU A 42 -12.81 -33.98 -66.43
C LEU A 42 -12.50 -35.48 -66.26
N ARG A 43 -11.23 -35.82 -66.05
CA ARG A 43 -10.77 -37.19 -65.78
C ARG A 43 -10.61 -37.40 -64.27
N TRP A 44 -10.50 -38.65 -63.81
CA TRP A 44 -10.27 -38.99 -62.40
C TRP A 44 -9.23 -38.07 -61.71
N ARG A 45 -8.10 -37.80 -62.38
CA ARG A 45 -7.03 -36.94 -61.85
C ARG A 45 -7.52 -35.57 -61.39
N PHE A 46 -8.52 -34.98 -62.07
CA PHE A 46 -9.14 -33.71 -61.67
C PHE A 46 -9.90 -33.84 -60.35
N TYR A 47 -10.69 -34.90 -60.20
CA TYR A 47 -11.43 -35.18 -58.97
C TYR A 47 -10.48 -35.53 -57.82
N PHE A 48 -9.39 -36.25 -58.09
CA PHE A 48 -8.36 -36.56 -57.10
C PHE A 48 -7.63 -35.31 -56.58
N PHE A 49 -7.15 -34.44 -57.47
CA PHE A 49 -6.49 -33.19 -57.06
C PHE A 49 -7.47 -32.20 -56.41
N SER A 50 -8.70 -32.14 -56.89
CA SER A 50 -9.76 -31.36 -56.23
C SER A 50 -10.02 -31.89 -54.82
N PHE A 51 -10.17 -33.20 -54.64
CA PHE A 51 -10.34 -33.82 -53.32
C PHE A 51 -9.15 -33.54 -52.41
N LEU A 52 -7.91 -33.69 -52.89
CA LEU A 52 -6.72 -33.39 -52.11
C LEU A 52 -6.65 -31.91 -51.72
N PHE A 53 -7.01 -31.01 -52.63
CA PHE A 53 -7.09 -29.57 -52.35
C PHE A 53 -8.13 -29.27 -51.27
N PHE A 54 -9.36 -29.78 -51.41
CA PHE A 54 -10.41 -29.62 -50.40
C PHE A 54 -10.01 -30.25 -49.06
N LEU A 55 -9.40 -31.43 -49.06
CA LEU A 55 -8.89 -32.07 -47.85
C LEU A 55 -7.82 -31.21 -47.17
N CYS A 56 -6.86 -30.68 -47.93
CA CYS A 56 -5.84 -29.77 -47.39
C CYS A 56 -6.47 -28.50 -46.80
N VAL A 57 -7.40 -27.86 -47.52
CA VAL A 57 -8.12 -26.67 -47.04
C VAL A 57 -8.91 -26.99 -45.76
N SER A 58 -9.62 -28.11 -45.73
CA SER A 58 -10.36 -28.57 -44.55
C SER A 58 -9.43 -28.85 -43.37
N LEU A 59 -8.30 -29.53 -43.58
CA LEU A 59 -7.32 -29.81 -42.52
C LEU A 59 -6.70 -28.53 -41.96
N VAL A 60 -6.39 -27.56 -42.82
CA VAL A 60 -5.91 -26.23 -42.40
C VAL A 60 -6.98 -25.48 -41.62
N GLY A 61 -8.24 -25.52 -42.08
CA GLY A 61 -9.37 -24.92 -41.39
C GLY A 61 -9.61 -25.51 -40.00
N VAL A 62 -9.62 -26.85 -39.88
CA VAL A 62 -9.78 -27.56 -38.61
C VAL A 62 -8.63 -27.24 -37.66
N THR A 63 -7.39 -27.24 -38.15
CA THR A 63 -6.22 -26.89 -37.32
C THR A 63 -6.33 -25.46 -36.81
N SER A 64 -6.63 -24.51 -37.70
CA SER A 64 -6.75 -23.09 -37.37
C SER A 64 -7.88 -22.82 -36.38
N TYR A 65 -9.00 -23.55 -36.49
CA TYR A 65 -10.10 -23.47 -35.54
C TYR A 65 -9.72 -24.09 -34.19
N SER A 66 -9.07 -25.25 -34.18
CA SER A 66 -8.64 -25.93 -32.93
C SER A 66 -7.63 -25.12 -32.10
N GLU A 67 -6.93 -24.17 -32.72
CA GLU A 67 -5.98 -23.28 -32.08
C GLU A 67 -6.59 -21.92 -31.69
N SER A 68 -7.88 -21.72 -31.98
CA SER A 68 -8.57 -20.46 -31.71
C SER A 68 -9.01 -20.33 -30.23
N PRO A 69 -8.99 -19.12 -29.65
CA PRO A 69 -9.52 -18.91 -28.29
C PRO A 69 -10.98 -19.34 -28.12
N SER A 70 -11.81 -19.24 -29.17
CA SER A 70 -13.22 -19.67 -29.15
C SER A 70 -13.36 -21.18 -29.08
N PHE A 71 -12.47 -21.94 -29.70
CA PHE A 71 -12.43 -23.40 -29.53
C PHE A 71 -12.02 -23.77 -28.10
N CYS A 72 -11.02 -23.11 -27.52
CA CYS A 72 -10.63 -23.36 -26.13
C CYS A 72 -11.77 -23.05 -25.15
N ARG A 73 -12.57 -22.01 -25.42
CA ARG A 73 -13.80 -21.68 -24.67
C ARG A 73 -14.86 -22.79 -24.74
N SER A 74 -14.91 -23.54 -25.85
CA SER A 74 -15.92 -24.56 -26.09
C SER A 74 -15.77 -25.83 -25.23
N CYS A 75 -14.64 -25.97 -24.52
CA CYS A 75 -14.33 -27.11 -23.67
C CYS A 75 -14.50 -26.79 -22.17
N HIS A 76 -14.39 -27.79 -21.29
CA HIS A 76 -14.67 -27.68 -19.86
C HIS A 76 -13.98 -26.52 -19.11
N ILE A 77 -14.72 -25.82 -18.24
CA ILE A 77 -14.21 -24.92 -17.18
C ILE A 77 -13.25 -23.82 -17.70
N MET A 78 -13.28 -23.51 -19.00
CA MET A 78 -12.42 -22.49 -19.62
C MET A 78 -13.04 -21.09 -19.64
N GLU A 79 -14.35 -20.94 -19.42
CA GLU A 79 -15.03 -19.65 -19.49
C GLU A 79 -14.36 -18.57 -18.60
N PRO A 80 -14.04 -18.81 -17.31
CA PRO A 80 -13.42 -17.77 -16.49
C PRO A 80 -12.01 -17.38 -16.97
N TYR A 81 -11.25 -18.34 -17.50
CA TYR A 81 -9.90 -18.12 -18.04
C TYR A 81 -9.94 -17.36 -19.36
N TYR A 82 -10.92 -17.70 -20.23
CA TYR A 82 -11.18 -16.97 -21.46
C TYR A 82 -11.55 -15.51 -21.16
N GLN A 83 -12.46 -15.27 -20.21
CA GLN A 83 -12.85 -13.91 -19.81
C GLN A 83 -11.66 -13.12 -19.24
N ALA A 84 -10.84 -13.76 -18.40
CA ALA A 84 -9.62 -13.13 -17.88
C ALA A 84 -8.62 -12.78 -19.00
N TRP A 85 -8.43 -13.65 -19.99
CA TRP A 85 -7.61 -13.36 -21.17
C TRP A 85 -8.21 -12.23 -22.03
N ALA A 86 -9.51 -12.28 -22.29
CA ALA A 86 -10.23 -11.29 -23.11
C ALA A 86 -10.15 -9.88 -22.51
N ASN A 87 -10.11 -9.78 -21.18
CA ASN A 87 -9.92 -8.52 -20.46
C ASN A 87 -8.45 -8.10 -20.27
N SER A 88 -7.50 -8.94 -20.68
CA SER A 88 -6.06 -8.67 -20.54
C SER A 88 -5.49 -7.89 -21.73
N LYS A 89 -4.25 -7.42 -21.58
CA LYS A 89 -3.49 -6.78 -22.69
C LYS A 89 -3.11 -7.74 -23.82
N HIS A 90 -3.29 -9.05 -23.63
CA HIS A 90 -3.00 -10.09 -24.62
C HIS A 90 -4.17 -10.35 -25.57
N HIS A 91 -5.38 -9.89 -25.23
CA HIS A 91 -6.54 -10.02 -26.11
C HIS A 91 -6.30 -9.33 -27.47
N GLY A 92 -6.61 -10.04 -28.56
CA GLY A 92 -6.40 -9.57 -29.93
C GLY A 92 -4.95 -9.56 -30.40
N LYS A 93 -3.97 -9.91 -29.54
CA LYS A 93 -2.54 -9.95 -29.87
C LYS A 93 -1.91 -11.33 -29.79
N ALA A 94 -2.36 -12.16 -28.84
CA ALA A 94 -1.87 -13.52 -28.65
C ALA A 94 -3.03 -14.49 -28.45
N LYS A 95 -2.99 -15.65 -29.11
CA LYS A 95 -3.92 -16.77 -28.91
C LYS A 95 -3.49 -17.59 -27.69
N CYS A 96 -4.40 -18.40 -27.14
CA CYS A 96 -4.09 -19.28 -26.01
C CYS A 96 -2.93 -20.23 -26.32
N VAL A 97 -2.89 -20.77 -27.54
CA VAL A 97 -1.83 -21.68 -27.98
C VAL A 97 -0.47 -21.00 -28.07
N ASP A 98 -0.41 -19.68 -28.28
CA ASP A 98 0.87 -18.98 -28.41
C ASP A 98 1.69 -19.05 -27.11
N CYS A 99 1.01 -19.19 -25.97
CA CYS A 99 1.62 -19.31 -24.66
C CYS A 99 1.72 -20.77 -24.19
N HIS A 100 0.65 -21.56 -24.38
CA HIS A 100 0.56 -22.92 -23.84
C HIS A 100 1.26 -23.99 -24.72
N TYR A 101 1.67 -23.63 -25.94
CA TYR A 101 2.40 -24.49 -26.88
C TYR A 101 3.74 -23.81 -27.18
N PRO A 102 4.77 -24.03 -26.34
CA PRO A 102 6.03 -23.33 -26.46
C PRO A 102 6.72 -23.63 -27.80
N PRO A 103 7.45 -22.64 -28.36
CA PRO A 103 8.33 -22.90 -29.48
C PRO A 103 9.43 -23.88 -29.04
N GLY A 104 9.74 -24.88 -29.85
CA GLY A 104 10.75 -25.88 -29.49
C GLY A 104 10.84 -27.04 -30.46
N GLU A 105 11.57 -28.07 -30.06
CA GLU A 105 11.79 -29.28 -30.86
C GLU A 105 10.47 -29.99 -31.22
N THR A 106 10.49 -30.72 -32.33
CA THR A 106 9.33 -31.48 -32.85
C THR A 106 8.72 -32.40 -31.79
N LYS A 107 9.54 -32.98 -30.90
CA LYS A 107 9.10 -33.81 -29.77
C LYS A 107 8.17 -33.06 -28.82
N THR A 108 8.49 -31.81 -28.48
CA THR A 108 7.68 -30.97 -27.58
C THR A 108 6.32 -30.65 -28.20
N ILE A 109 6.31 -30.34 -29.50
CA ILE A 109 5.09 -30.04 -30.26
C ILE A 109 4.19 -31.29 -30.31
N VAL A 110 4.75 -32.47 -30.61
CA VAL A 110 4.01 -33.74 -30.65
C VAL A 110 3.45 -34.09 -29.27
N TRP A 111 4.23 -33.93 -28.20
CA TRP A 111 3.78 -34.17 -26.83
C TRP A 111 2.61 -33.26 -26.44
N LYS A 112 2.67 -31.96 -26.78
CA LYS A 112 1.57 -31.03 -26.52
C LYS A 112 0.30 -31.36 -27.31
N LYS A 113 0.43 -31.85 -28.55
CA LYS A 113 -0.71 -32.38 -29.32
C LYS A 113 -1.33 -33.63 -28.67
N PHE A 114 -0.51 -34.53 -28.15
CA PHE A 114 -1.00 -35.68 -27.38
C PHE A 114 -1.73 -35.25 -26.11
N GLN A 115 -1.18 -34.27 -25.37
CA GLN A 115 -1.86 -33.67 -24.22
C GLN A 115 -3.21 -33.07 -24.61
N ALA A 116 -3.29 -32.32 -25.71
CA ALA A 116 -4.53 -31.75 -26.22
C ALA A 116 -5.60 -32.82 -26.48
N LEU A 117 -5.21 -33.91 -27.16
CA LEU A 117 -6.10 -35.04 -27.43
C LEU A 117 -6.59 -35.71 -26.14
N SER A 118 -5.71 -35.84 -25.13
CA SER A 118 -6.10 -36.37 -23.82
C SER A 118 -7.13 -35.48 -23.09
N GLN A 119 -7.09 -34.15 -23.27
CA GLN A 119 -8.08 -33.25 -22.68
C GLN A 119 -9.43 -33.38 -23.37
N VAL A 120 -9.45 -33.57 -24.69
CA VAL A 120 -10.69 -33.87 -25.43
C VAL A 120 -11.30 -35.18 -24.93
N ALA A 121 -10.49 -36.22 -24.73
CA ALA A 121 -10.97 -37.48 -24.16
C ALA A 121 -11.57 -37.27 -22.76
N LYS A 122 -10.87 -36.56 -21.85
CA LYS A 122 -11.37 -36.23 -20.50
C LYS A 122 -12.67 -35.43 -20.52
N PHE A 123 -12.83 -34.53 -21.48
CA PHE A 123 -14.07 -33.77 -21.67
C PHE A 123 -15.23 -34.69 -22.03
N VAL A 124 -15.04 -35.56 -23.02
CA VAL A 124 -16.05 -36.52 -23.48
C VAL A 124 -16.41 -37.50 -22.36
N THR A 125 -15.43 -38.00 -21.60
CA THR A 125 -15.66 -38.92 -20.47
C THR A 125 -16.10 -38.22 -19.19
N ARG A 126 -16.15 -36.88 -19.17
CA ARG A 126 -16.44 -36.05 -17.98
C ARG A 126 -15.50 -36.28 -16.79
N THR A 127 -14.29 -36.76 -17.03
CA THR A 127 -13.27 -37.04 -15.98
C THR A 127 -12.26 -35.90 -15.83
N TYR A 128 -12.70 -34.66 -16.07
CA TYR A 128 -11.84 -33.48 -16.01
C TYR A 128 -11.80 -32.84 -14.62
N SER A 129 -10.68 -32.21 -14.27
CA SER A 129 -10.51 -31.48 -13.00
C SER A 129 -11.16 -30.09 -13.05
N SER A 130 -11.67 -29.63 -11.91
CA SER A 130 -12.18 -28.26 -11.72
C SER A 130 -11.08 -27.20 -11.51
N LYS A 131 -9.83 -27.63 -11.37
CA LYS A 131 -8.66 -26.76 -11.21
C LYS A 131 -7.65 -27.01 -12.34
N PRO A 132 -7.92 -26.53 -13.57
CA PRO A 132 -6.96 -26.67 -14.66
C PRO A 132 -5.70 -25.87 -14.33
N TYR A 133 -4.55 -26.54 -14.42
CA TYR A 133 -3.22 -25.92 -14.27
C TYR A 133 -2.46 -26.08 -15.58
N ALA A 134 -1.77 -25.03 -15.99
CA ALA A 134 -0.96 -25.04 -17.20
C ALA A 134 0.39 -24.39 -16.92
N GLU A 135 1.45 -25.15 -17.18
CA GLU A 135 2.82 -24.65 -17.16
C GLU A 135 3.09 -23.86 -18.44
N VAL A 136 3.50 -22.60 -18.29
CA VAL A 136 3.91 -21.72 -19.38
C VAL A 136 5.43 -21.59 -19.33
N ASP A 137 6.09 -21.88 -20.45
CA ASP A 137 7.54 -21.77 -20.59
C ASP A 137 7.95 -20.33 -20.92
N ASP A 138 9.12 -19.89 -20.43
CA ASP A 138 9.63 -18.54 -20.68
C ASP A 138 9.89 -18.30 -22.19
N ALA A 139 10.21 -19.35 -22.95
CA ALA A 139 10.38 -19.29 -24.41
C ALA A 139 9.07 -18.89 -25.13
N SER A 140 7.91 -19.23 -24.56
CA SER A 140 6.62 -18.77 -25.08
C SER A 140 6.45 -17.26 -24.94
N CYS A 141 6.95 -16.67 -23.84
CA CYS A 141 6.90 -15.22 -23.63
C CYS A 141 7.85 -14.49 -24.58
N LEU A 142 9.05 -15.05 -24.79
CA LEU A 142 10.13 -14.49 -25.61
C LEU A 142 10.04 -14.84 -27.11
N ARG A 143 8.94 -15.46 -27.54
CA ARG A 143 8.74 -15.82 -28.94
C ARG A 143 8.69 -14.57 -29.84
N SER A 144 9.03 -14.77 -31.11
CA SER A 144 8.94 -13.71 -32.12
C SER A 144 7.51 -13.13 -32.18
N GLY A 145 7.41 -11.80 -32.19
CA GLY A 145 6.14 -11.08 -32.18
C GLY A 145 5.56 -10.78 -30.78
N CYS A 146 6.18 -11.27 -29.70
CA CYS A 146 5.74 -11.04 -28.32
C CYS A 146 6.73 -10.15 -27.54
N HIS A 147 7.45 -10.67 -26.54
CA HIS A 147 8.37 -9.88 -25.71
C HIS A 147 9.82 -9.98 -26.18
N SER A 148 10.47 -8.83 -26.38
CA SER A 148 11.90 -8.80 -26.72
C SER A 148 12.77 -9.05 -25.48
N THR A 149 13.89 -9.76 -25.64
CA THR A 149 14.89 -9.97 -24.59
C THR A 149 15.55 -8.68 -24.11
N ARG A 150 15.48 -7.57 -24.88
CA ARG A 150 15.90 -6.24 -24.42
C ARG A 150 15.19 -5.81 -23.13
N LEU A 151 13.95 -6.25 -22.91
CA LEU A 151 13.21 -5.95 -21.67
C LEU A 151 13.86 -6.55 -20.41
N LEU A 152 14.78 -7.50 -20.58
CA LEU A 152 15.57 -8.06 -19.49
C LEU A 152 16.69 -7.12 -19.04
N GLN A 153 17.01 -6.07 -19.80
CA GLN A 153 18.12 -5.18 -19.53
C GLN A 153 17.65 -3.84 -18.95
N GLY A 154 18.22 -3.48 -17.80
CA GLY A 154 18.05 -2.17 -17.18
C GLY A 154 16.88 -2.08 -16.20
N GLN A 155 16.84 -0.96 -15.47
CA GLN A 155 15.79 -0.69 -14.49
C GLN A 155 14.54 -0.12 -15.16
N VAL A 156 13.39 -0.67 -14.79
CA VAL A 156 12.06 -0.16 -15.11
C VAL A 156 11.40 0.40 -13.85
N VAL A 157 10.57 1.41 -14.02
CA VAL A 157 9.69 1.90 -12.95
C VAL A 157 8.29 1.41 -13.25
N THR A 158 7.73 0.60 -12.35
CA THR A 158 6.37 0.09 -12.48
C THR A 158 5.35 1.22 -12.34
N PRO A 159 4.09 1.04 -12.80
CA PRO A 159 3.02 2.00 -12.55
C PRO A 159 2.79 2.33 -11.07
N LYS A 160 3.21 1.44 -10.16
CA LYS A 160 3.18 1.65 -8.70
C LYS A 160 4.39 2.43 -8.16
N GLY A 161 5.26 2.95 -9.02
CA GLY A 161 6.46 3.71 -8.63
C GLY A 161 7.64 2.84 -8.12
N VAL A 162 7.51 1.51 -8.18
CA VAL A 162 8.57 0.58 -7.76
C VAL A 162 9.63 0.45 -8.85
N ARG A 163 10.89 0.67 -8.51
CA ARG A 163 12.06 0.39 -9.36
C ARG A 163 12.33 -1.12 -9.37
N PHE A 164 12.47 -1.70 -10.56
CA PHE A 164 12.69 -3.14 -10.73
C PHE A 164 13.66 -3.41 -11.88
N ASP A 165 14.46 -4.46 -11.77
CA ASP A 165 15.38 -4.92 -12.82
C ASP A 165 15.20 -6.42 -13.04
N HIS A 166 14.91 -6.83 -14.28
CA HIS A 166 14.66 -8.24 -14.62
C HIS A 166 15.94 -9.08 -14.56
N LYS A 167 17.08 -8.54 -14.99
CA LYS A 167 18.35 -9.27 -15.08
C LYS A 167 18.72 -9.97 -13.77
N PRO A 168 18.83 -9.26 -12.62
CA PRO A 168 19.17 -9.89 -11.37
C PRO A 168 18.11 -10.89 -10.89
N HIS A 169 16.84 -10.80 -11.32
CA HIS A 169 15.77 -11.68 -10.84
C HIS A 169 15.58 -12.92 -11.72
N ILE A 170 15.84 -12.82 -13.02
CA ILE A 170 15.56 -13.87 -14.01
C ILE A 170 16.83 -14.56 -14.50
N GLU A 171 17.98 -13.90 -14.59
CA GLU A 171 19.22 -14.58 -15.06
C GLU A 171 19.98 -15.26 -13.91
N ASN A 172 19.77 -14.81 -12.67
CA ASN A 172 20.52 -15.29 -11.52
C ASN A 172 19.64 -16.16 -10.62
N VAL A 173 20.25 -17.22 -10.07
CA VAL A 173 19.66 -17.96 -8.96
C VAL A 173 19.55 -17.04 -7.74
N ARG A 174 18.34 -16.92 -7.20
CA ARG A 174 18.05 -16.10 -6.01
C ARG A 174 17.54 -16.97 -4.90
N ARG A 175 18.28 -17.02 -3.78
CA ARG A 175 17.88 -17.81 -2.59
C ARG A 175 17.59 -19.28 -2.93
N GLY A 176 18.52 -19.87 -3.69
CA GLY A 176 18.48 -21.28 -4.08
C GLY A 176 17.41 -21.65 -5.11
N ARG A 177 16.75 -20.68 -5.76
CA ARG A 177 15.78 -20.97 -6.82
C ARG A 177 15.97 -20.06 -8.02
N GLN A 178 15.72 -20.62 -9.20
CA GLN A 178 15.64 -19.89 -10.46
C GLN A 178 14.19 -19.43 -10.64
N LEU A 179 14.00 -18.11 -10.76
CA LEU A 179 12.68 -17.54 -11.04
C LEU A 179 12.40 -17.59 -12.55
N ARG A 180 11.11 -17.55 -12.87
CA ARG A 180 10.54 -17.62 -14.21
C ARG A 180 9.69 -16.39 -14.46
N CYS A 181 9.36 -16.10 -15.72
CA CYS A 181 8.45 -15.00 -16.06
C CYS A 181 7.13 -15.13 -15.29
N ALA A 182 6.55 -16.33 -15.27
CA ALA A 182 5.30 -16.66 -14.58
C ALA A 182 5.40 -16.61 -13.04
N SER A 183 6.60 -16.60 -12.46
CA SER A 183 6.77 -16.43 -10.99
C SER A 183 6.26 -15.07 -10.51
N CYS A 184 6.37 -14.05 -11.36
CA CYS A 184 5.87 -12.70 -11.08
C CYS A 184 4.67 -12.33 -11.98
N HIS A 185 4.66 -12.77 -13.24
CA HIS A 185 3.56 -12.57 -14.19
C HIS A 185 2.55 -13.72 -14.13
N SER A 186 1.89 -13.85 -12.99
CA SER A 186 1.04 -15.01 -12.70
C SER A 186 -0.45 -14.73 -12.92
N GLN A 187 -1.25 -15.80 -12.87
CA GLN A 187 -2.72 -15.76 -12.80
C GLN A 187 -3.20 -16.10 -11.38
N VAL A 188 -2.56 -15.53 -10.35
CA VAL A 188 -3.00 -15.73 -8.96
C VAL A 188 -4.29 -14.94 -8.65
N VAL A 189 -4.49 -13.80 -9.32
CA VAL A 189 -5.68 -12.96 -9.11
C VAL A 189 -6.81 -13.40 -10.03
N VAL A 190 -7.96 -13.73 -9.42
CA VAL A 190 -9.19 -14.09 -10.15
C VAL A 190 -9.58 -12.99 -11.12
N GLY A 191 -9.86 -13.36 -12.36
CA GLY A 191 -10.28 -12.43 -13.43
C GLY A 191 -9.13 -11.71 -14.15
N LYS A 192 -7.87 -11.94 -13.77
CA LYS A 192 -6.68 -11.42 -14.47
C LYS A 192 -5.92 -12.54 -15.14
N HIS A 193 -5.26 -12.25 -16.26
CA HIS A 193 -4.48 -13.25 -16.99
C HIS A 193 -3.08 -12.71 -17.30
N ILE A 194 -2.08 -13.34 -16.67
CA ILE A 194 -0.65 -13.04 -16.82
C ILE A 194 -0.36 -11.55 -16.58
N GLU A 195 -0.51 -11.13 -15.33
CA GLU A 195 -0.18 -9.78 -14.87
C GLU A 195 0.84 -9.81 -13.73
N VAL A 196 1.55 -8.69 -13.51
CA VAL A 196 2.49 -8.57 -12.39
C VAL A 196 1.75 -8.71 -11.07
N THR A 197 2.06 -9.77 -10.35
CA THR A 197 1.59 -10.07 -9.00
C THR A 197 2.57 -9.46 -8.00
N TYR A 198 2.29 -8.22 -7.59
CA TYR A 198 3.19 -7.47 -6.69
C TYR A 198 3.41 -8.15 -5.34
N ASP A 199 2.47 -8.97 -4.89
CA ASP A 199 2.57 -9.67 -3.62
C ASP A 199 3.76 -10.64 -3.62
N THR A 200 4.16 -11.18 -4.79
CA THR A 200 5.38 -12.01 -4.92
C THR A 200 6.62 -11.26 -4.48
N CYS A 201 6.71 -9.95 -4.79
CA CYS A 201 7.82 -9.10 -4.37
C CYS A 201 7.88 -9.03 -2.84
N TYR A 202 6.72 -8.85 -2.20
CA TYR A 202 6.62 -8.70 -0.75
C TYR A 202 6.96 -10.00 -0.06
N LEU A 203 6.39 -11.12 -0.51
CA LEU A 203 6.68 -12.44 0.02
C LEU A 203 8.19 -12.75 -0.04
N CYS A 204 8.80 -12.54 -1.21
CA CYS A 204 10.22 -12.82 -1.37
C CYS A 204 11.07 -11.88 -0.51
N HIS A 205 10.83 -10.57 -0.55
CA HIS A 205 11.72 -9.60 0.11
C HIS A 205 11.52 -9.48 1.62
N PHE A 206 10.31 -9.71 2.14
CA PHE A 206 9.97 -9.46 3.53
C PHE A 206 9.81 -10.72 4.39
N LYS A 207 9.55 -11.90 3.83
CA LYS A 207 9.43 -13.13 4.64
C LYS A 207 10.71 -13.38 5.43
N GLY A 208 10.58 -13.45 6.76
CA GLY A 208 11.68 -13.61 7.71
C GLY A 208 12.60 -12.38 7.86
N ARG A 209 12.14 -11.20 7.39
CA ARG A 209 12.91 -9.93 7.40
C ARG A 209 12.08 -8.71 7.76
N ALA A 210 10.76 -8.85 7.82
CA ALA A 210 9.85 -7.82 8.26
C ALA A 210 8.90 -8.44 9.28
N GLU A 211 9.20 -8.27 10.56
CA GLU A 211 8.35 -8.69 11.67
C GLU A 211 8.11 -7.50 12.60
N GLY A 212 6.84 -7.16 12.79
CA GLY A 212 6.43 -6.01 13.59
C GLY A 212 7.03 -4.69 13.06
N LYS A 213 7.77 -3.98 13.92
CA LYS A 213 8.33 -2.64 13.64
C LYS A 213 9.66 -2.69 12.85
N ASN A 214 10.26 -3.87 12.71
CA ASN A 214 11.61 -4.03 12.17
C ASN A 214 11.55 -4.58 10.74
N VAL A 215 12.03 -3.78 9.79
CA VAL A 215 12.13 -4.16 8.38
C VAL A 215 13.61 -4.12 7.97
N GLU A 216 14.20 -5.28 7.80
CA GLU A 216 15.62 -5.45 7.46
C GLU A 216 15.77 -5.78 5.98
N LEU A 217 15.87 -4.73 5.16
CA LEU A 217 16.19 -4.83 3.75
C LEU A 217 17.63 -4.42 3.48
N LYS A 218 18.33 -5.20 2.67
CA LYS A 218 19.73 -4.95 2.26
C LYS A 218 19.96 -3.51 1.76
N ASP A 219 19.05 -3.01 0.91
CA ASP A 219 19.12 -1.67 0.32
C ASP A 219 18.07 -0.71 0.91
N GLY A 220 17.47 -1.08 2.05
CA GLY A 220 16.38 -0.35 2.68
C GLY A 220 15.14 -0.20 1.78
N CYS A 221 14.24 0.70 2.15
CA CYS A 221 13.03 1.02 1.38
C CYS A 221 13.37 1.67 0.02
N LEU A 222 14.48 2.41 -0.04
CA LEU A 222 14.90 3.19 -1.21
C LEU A 222 15.50 2.33 -2.34
N GLY A 223 15.84 1.07 -2.06
CA GLY A 223 16.19 0.12 -3.11
C GLY A 223 15.07 -0.09 -4.13
N CYS A 224 13.82 0.03 -3.67
CA CYS A 224 12.62 -0.14 -4.49
C CYS A 224 11.86 1.17 -4.74
N HIS A 225 11.87 2.11 -3.79
CA HIS A 225 11.04 3.32 -3.83
C HIS A 225 11.84 4.59 -4.04
N LYS A 226 11.23 5.58 -4.70
CA LYS A 226 11.72 6.97 -4.64
C LYS A 226 11.11 7.67 -3.44
N LEU A 227 11.83 8.63 -2.87
CA LEU A 227 11.22 9.53 -1.88
C LEU A 227 10.09 10.31 -2.55
N PRO A 228 8.95 10.52 -1.87
CA PRO A 228 7.90 11.38 -2.38
C PRO A 228 8.41 12.81 -2.58
N ASP A 229 8.25 13.34 -3.79
CA ASP A 229 8.63 14.73 -4.11
C ASP A 229 7.55 15.74 -3.65
N LYS A 230 6.35 15.24 -3.33
CA LYS A 230 5.23 16.05 -2.90
C LYS A 230 5.38 16.42 -1.44
N VAL A 231 5.22 17.71 -1.18
CA VAL A 231 5.09 18.25 0.16
C VAL A 231 3.76 17.77 0.75
N VAL A 232 3.82 17.14 1.92
CA VAL A 232 2.65 16.59 2.61
C VAL A 232 2.23 17.55 3.71
N LYS A 233 0.96 17.94 3.72
CA LYS A 233 0.37 18.71 4.80
C LYS A 233 -0.21 17.76 5.85
N VAL A 234 0.29 17.86 7.08
CA VAL A 234 -0.17 17.10 8.24
C VAL A 234 -0.66 18.09 9.28
N GLY A 235 -1.99 18.18 9.45
CA GLY A 235 -2.59 19.30 10.17
C GLY A 235 -2.24 20.62 9.48
N ASN A 236 -1.56 21.53 10.17
CA ASN A 236 -1.03 22.78 9.59
C ASN A 236 0.49 22.77 9.40
N ILE A 237 1.15 21.62 9.56
CA ILE A 237 2.57 21.47 9.31
C ILE A 237 2.79 20.90 7.91
N THR A 238 3.68 21.54 7.19
CA THR A 238 4.06 21.20 5.83
C THR A 238 5.38 20.43 5.90
N TYR A 239 5.37 19.16 5.49
CA TYR A 239 6.52 18.27 5.54
C TYR A 239 7.01 17.94 4.13
N ASN A 240 8.28 18.17 3.88
CA ASN A 240 8.98 17.61 2.73
C ASN A 240 9.83 16.42 3.19
N HIS A 241 9.59 15.23 2.64
CA HIS A 241 10.30 14.01 3.05
C HIS A 241 11.80 14.08 2.76
N GLN A 242 12.22 14.71 1.65
CA GLN A 242 13.63 14.84 1.28
C GLN A 242 14.37 15.78 2.25
N GLU A 243 13.78 16.93 2.56
CA GLU A 243 14.36 17.88 3.52
C GLU A 243 14.44 17.27 4.93
N PHE A 244 13.34 16.65 5.38
CA PHE A 244 13.27 16.07 6.72
C PHE A 244 14.29 14.94 6.91
N LEU A 245 14.42 14.02 5.95
CA LEU A 245 15.35 12.90 6.05
C LEU A 245 16.82 13.27 5.78
N ARG A 246 17.08 14.41 5.13
CA ARG A 246 18.43 14.94 5.00
C ARG A 246 18.96 15.39 6.36
N ASP A 247 18.12 16.09 7.12
CA ASP A 247 18.52 16.70 8.38
C ASP A 247 18.33 15.75 9.58
N THR A 248 17.47 14.73 9.45
CA THR A 248 17.19 13.74 10.50
C THR A 248 17.32 12.31 9.98
N LYS A 249 18.14 11.48 10.64
CA LYS A 249 18.35 10.06 10.27
C LYS A 249 17.25 9.15 10.81
N VAL A 250 15.99 9.50 10.56
CA VAL A 250 14.82 8.76 11.06
C VAL A 250 14.47 7.59 10.12
N SER A 251 14.24 6.41 10.69
CA SER A 251 13.80 5.24 9.92
C SER A 251 12.36 5.43 9.41
N CYS A 252 12.10 5.03 8.15
CA CYS A 252 10.76 5.08 7.54
C CYS A 252 9.71 4.34 8.39
N ALA A 253 10.12 3.25 9.02
CA ALA A 253 9.24 2.41 9.84
C ALA A 253 8.74 3.14 11.10
N MET A 254 9.36 4.25 11.52
CA MET A 254 8.89 5.03 12.67
C MET A 254 7.51 5.65 12.42
N CYS A 255 7.23 6.05 11.18
CA CYS A 255 5.95 6.65 10.78
C CYS A 255 5.09 5.67 9.95
N HIS A 256 5.72 4.85 9.11
CA HIS A 256 5.06 3.86 8.26
C HIS A 256 5.15 2.45 8.87
N GLN A 257 4.70 2.32 10.12
CA GLN A 257 4.84 1.11 10.93
C GLN A 257 4.07 -0.10 10.38
N ASP A 258 2.99 0.17 9.64
CA ASP A 258 2.12 -0.84 9.05
C ASP A 258 2.42 -1.06 7.56
N ALA A 259 3.60 -0.61 7.10
CA ALA A 259 4.01 -0.72 5.71
C ALA A 259 4.04 -2.16 5.22
N VAL A 260 4.36 -3.12 6.09
CA VAL A 260 4.36 -4.56 5.79
C VAL A 260 3.44 -5.27 6.77
N ARG A 261 2.55 -6.13 6.28
CA ARG A 261 1.59 -6.87 7.11
C ARG A 261 1.50 -8.33 6.65
N GLY A 262 1.53 -9.24 7.62
CA GLY A 262 1.56 -10.69 7.40
C GLY A 262 2.99 -11.25 7.34
N ALA A 263 3.14 -12.56 7.50
CA ALA A 263 4.43 -13.27 7.53
C ALA A 263 4.63 -14.26 6.36
N GLY A 264 3.63 -14.37 5.48
CA GLY A 264 3.67 -15.25 4.31
C GLY A 264 3.90 -16.72 4.68
N GLU A 265 3.28 -17.19 5.76
CA GLU A 265 3.40 -18.56 6.26
C GLU A 265 2.83 -19.59 5.29
N VAL A 266 3.31 -20.82 5.41
CA VAL A 266 2.84 -21.97 4.62
C VAL A 266 2.10 -22.90 5.56
N ASP A 267 0.81 -23.10 5.32
CA ASP A 267 -0.01 -24.04 6.06
C ASP A 267 0.12 -25.46 5.47
N GLU A 268 0.14 -26.47 6.33
CA GLU A 268 0.17 -27.87 5.90
C GLU A 268 -1.02 -28.25 5.01
N ASP A 269 -2.21 -27.72 5.29
CA ASP A 269 -3.44 -28.00 4.55
C ASP A 269 -3.34 -27.63 3.06
N ARG A 270 -2.51 -26.64 2.73
CA ARG A 270 -2.28 -26.24 1.34
C ARG A 270 -1.50 -27.32 0.58
N CYS A 271 -0.55 -28.00 1.23
CA CYS A 271 0.15 -29.15 0.64
C CYS A 271 -0.82 -30.30 0.36
N ARG A 272 -1.78 -30.52 1.27
CA ARG A 272 -2.79 -31.58 1.17
C ARG A 272 -3.82 -31.36 0.05
N THR A 273 -3.86 -30.17 -0.55
CA THR A 273 -4.69 -29.89 -1.72
C THR A 273 -4.25 -30.70 -2.96
N CYS A 274 -2.96 -31.07 -3.03
CA CYS A 274 -2.40 -31.81 -4.16
C CYS A 274 -1.67 -33.11 -3.74
N HIS A 275 -1.12 -33.16 -2.53
CA HIS A 275 -0.38 -34.33 -2.03
C HIS A 275 -1.18 -35.06 -0.96
N ASN A 276 -1.43 -36.34 -1.16
CA ASN A 276 -2.14 -37.22 -0.23
C ASN A 276 -1.26 -38.32 0.39
N GLU A 277 0.03 -38.37 0.04
CA GLU A 277 1.01 -39.33 0.55
C GLU A 277 1.87 -38.70 1.64
N GLU A 278 1.88 -39.29 2.84
CA GLU A 278 2.63 -38.78 4.00
C GLU A 278 4.15 -38.68 3.75
N GLU A 279 4.74 -39.61 3.00
CA GLU A 279 6.16 -39.56 2.66
C GLU A 279 6.55 -38.33 1.81
N LYS A 280 5.62 -37.83 0.98
CA LYS A 280 5.82 -36.58 0.23
C LYS A 280 5.66 -35.36 1.14
N LEU A 281 4.73 -35.41 2.09
CA LEU A 281 4.47 -34.32 3.04
C LEU A 281 5.62 -34.13 4.03
N LYS A 282 6.30 -35.21 4.44
CA LYS A 282 7.52 -35.15 5.29
C LYS A 282 8.64 -34.32 4.66
N LYS A 283 8.73 -34.26 3.34
CA LYS A 283 9.74 -33.44 2.62
C LYS A 283 9.43 -31.95 2.59
N ARG A 284 8.30 -31.50 3.17
CA ARG A 284 7.91 -30.08 3.24
C ARG A 284 8.97 -29.20 3.91
N GLU A 285 9.67 -29.73 4.91
CA GLU A 285 10.69 -28.99 5.66
C GLU A 285 11.97 -28.77 4.84
N ASP A 286 12.20 -29.55 3.79
CA ASP A 286 13.26 -29.30 2.82
C ASP A 286 12.84 -28.17 1.87
N VAL A 287 12.97 -26.94 2.37
CA VAL A 287 12.59 -25.72 1.65
C VAL A 287 13.33 -25.57 0.33
N ALA A 288 14.57 -26.06 0.22
CA ALA A 288 15.34 -25.98 -1.01
C ALA A 288 14.76 -26.91 -2.07
N PHE A 289 14.52 -28.17 -1.72
CA PHE A 289 13.88 -29.14 -2.59
C PHE A 289 12.48 -28.69 -3.03
N VAL A 290 11.66 -28.22 -2.10
CA VAL A 290 10.29 -27.78 -2.40
C VAL A 290 10.29 -26.66 -3.44
N HIS A 291 11.16 -25.66 -3.29
CA HIS A 291 11.24 -24.56 -4.25
C HIS A 291 11.86 -24.96 -5.59
N ASP A 292 12.90 -25.78 -5.60
CA ASP A 292 13.49 -26.28 -6.86
C ASP A 292 12.47 -27.08 -7.67
N ASN A 293 11.81 -28.05 -7.03
CA ASN A 293 10.83 -28.88 -7.68
C ASN A 293 9.61 -28.07 -8.14
N HIS A 294 8.98 -27.30 -7.26
CA HIS A 294 7.72 -26.65 -7.58
C HIS A 294 7.90 -25.35 -8.36
N VAL A 295 8.79 -24.45 -7.92
CA VAL A 295 8.93 -23.11 -8.51
C VAL A 295 9.84 -23.12 -9.72
N THR A 296 11.01 -23.78 -9.64
CA THR A 296 12.02 -23.71 -10.70
C THR A 296 11.75 -24.67 -11.86
N LYS A 297 11.36 -25.92 -11.55
CA LYS A 297 11.10 -26.96 -12.56
C LYS A 297 9.67 -26.95 -13.08
N HIS A 298 8.69 -26.70 -12.20
CA HIS A 298 7.26 -26.81 -12.51
C HIS A 298 6.51 -25.47 -12.50
N ASN A 299 7.18 -24.33 -12.38
CA ASN A 299 6.58 -22.99 -12.48
C ASN A 299 5.34 -22.78 -11.57
N THR A 300 5.29 -23.44 -10.42
CA THR A 300 4.19 -23.35 -9.46
C THR A 300 4.19 -21.97 -8.80
N ALA A 301 3.05 -21.29 -8.82
CA ALA A 301 2.92 -19.97 -8.22
C ALA A 301 3.07 -20.01 -6.69
N CYS A 302 3.75 -19.00 -6.13
CA CYS A 302 4.12 -18.96 -4.71
C CYS A 302 2.90 -19.07 -3.77
N PHE A 303 1.78 -18.44 -4.16
CA PHE A 303 0.57 -18.33 -3.34
C PHE A 303 -0.30 -19.57 -3.34
N HIS A 304 0.08 -20.64 -4.06
CA HIS A 304 -0.50 -21.96 -3.80
C HIS A 304 -0.11 -22.48 -2.43
N CYS A 305 1.09 -22.13 -1.94
CA CYS A 305 1.60 -22.58 -0.64
C CYS A 305 1.64 -21.45 0.38
N HIS A 306 2.07 -20.25 -0.03
CA HIS A 306 2.23 -19.12 0.88
C HIS A 306 0.94 -18.32 1.04
N ARG A 307 0.68 -17.87 2.28
CA ARG A 307 -0.28 -16.79 2.55
C ARG A 307 0.20 -15.49 1.93
N GLU A 308 -0.75 -14.66 1.51
CA GLU A 308 -0.45 -13.33 0.97
C GLU A 308 0.11 -12.40 2.05
N MET A 309 1.05 -11.55 1.65
CA MET A 309 1.57 -10.45 2.47
C MET A 309 1.07 -9.14 1.86
N LYS A 310 0.69 -8.18 2.70
CA LYS A 310 0.28 -6.85 2.25
C LYS A 310 1.42 -5.86 2.44
N HIS A 311 1.62 -5.00 1.44
CA HIS A 311 2.59 -3.90 1.50
C HIS A 311 1.96 -2.59 1.04
N GLY A 312 2.15 -1.53 1.82
CA GLY A 312 1.66 -0.18 1.52
C GLY A 312 1.66 0.73 2.75
N ALA A 313 2.05 1.98 2.58
CA ALA A 313 2.04 2.98 3.64
C ALA A 313 0.66 3.63 3.78
N THR A 314 0.15 3.72 5.01
CA THR A 314 -1.10 4.44 5.30
C THR A 314 -0.88 5.96 5.22
N PRO A 315 -1.76 6.71 4.54
CA PRO A 315 -1.67 8.18 4.48
C PRO A 315 -1.68 8.85 5.86
N ALA A 316 -1.07 10.03 5.97
CA ALA A 316 -1.09 10.83 7.19
C ALA A 316 -2.53 11.17 7.62
N GLY A 317 -2.85 11.03 8.90
CA GLY A 317 -4.15 11.38 9.48
C GLY A 317 -5.28 10.39 9.21
N THR A 318 -5.02 9.28 8.50
CA THR A 318 -6.03 8.23 8.23
C THR A 318 -5.79 6.95 9.02
N LYS A 319 -4.67 6.87 9.75
CA LYS A 319 -4.34 5.71 10.58
C LYS A 319 -5.30 5.66 11.78
N LYS A 320 -6.20 4.66 11.78
CA LYS A 320 -6.91 4.28 13.00
C LYS A 320 -5.92 3.56 13.90
N LEU A 321 -5.73 4.04 15.13
CA LEU A 321 -4.97 3.34 16.16
C LEU A 321 -5.68 2.00 16.41
N ALA A 322 -5.13 0.92 15.84
CA ALA A 322 -5.74 -0.39 15.89
C ALA A 322 -5.17 -1.19 17.07
N TYR A 323 -5.90 -1.14 18.18
CA TYR A 323 -6.03 -2.25 19.12
C TYR A 323 -7.46 -2.19 19.65
N ASP A 324 -8.35 -2.98 19.06
CA ASP A 324 -9.65 -3.26 19.63
C ASP A 324 -9.55 -4.58 20.39
N CYS A 325 -8.90 -4.50 21.56
CA CYS A 325 -8.88 -5.55 22.56
C CYS A 325 -10.12 -5.48 23.47
N GLY A 326 -11.05 -4.56 23.19
CA GLY A 326 -12.18 -4.16 24.03
C GLY A 326 -13.20 -5.27 24.30
N MET A 327 -13.11 -6.39 23.56
CA MET A 327 -13.90 -7.59 23.86
C MET A 327 -13.37 -8.38 25.07
N CYS A 328 -12.11 -8.21 25.49
CA CYS A 328 -11.51 -8.95 26.61
C CYS A 328 -10.69 -8.09 27.59
N HIS A 329 -10.18 -6.93 27.18
CA HIS A 329 -9.51 -5.94 28.04
C HIS A 329 -10.25 -4.61 27.93
N SER A 330 -11.09 -4.28 28.92
CA SER A 330 -11.75 -2.98 28.97
C SER A 330 -10.74 -1.86 29.28
N ASP A 331 -10.60 -0.96 28.31
CA ASP A 331 -10.30 0.48 28.45
C ASP A 331 -9.02 0.91 29.18
N MET A 332 -8.05 0.00 29.41
CA MET A 332 -6.82 0.32 30.16
C MET A 332 -5.98 1.48 29.57
N HIS A 333 -6.17 1.84 28.30
CA HIS A 333 -5.41 2.88 27.60
C HIS A 333 -6.29 3.95 26.93
N ASP A 334 -7.59 3.96 27.17
CA ASP A 334 -8.49 4.90 26.49
C ASP A 334 -8.28 6.33 26.92
N LEU A 335 -7.89 6.53 28.17
CA LEU A 335 -7.54 7.84 28.69
C LEU A 335 -6.37 8.45 27.90
N GLN A 336 -5.25 7.73 27.79
CA GLN A 336 -4.07 8.19 27.06
C GLN A 336 -4.35 8.28 25.56
N ARG A 337 -5.15 7.37 25.00
CA ARG A 337 -5.57 7.39 23.59
C ARG A 337 -6.37 8.64 23.27
N ASN A 338 -7.45 8.89 24.02
CA ASN A 338 -8.31 10.06 23.85
C ASN A 338 -7.51 11.35 23.99
N PHE A 339 -6.62 11.41 24.98
CA PHE A 339 -5.77 12.58 25.18
C PHE A 339 -4.80 12.82 24.01
N TYR A 340 -4.21 11.74 23.47
CA TYR A 340 -3.33 11.79 22.32
C TYR A 340 -4.08 12.23 21.04
N THR A 341 -5.30 11.74 20.85
CA THR A 341 -6.21 12.17 19.78
C THR A 341 -6.85 13.54 20.05
N GLY A 342 -6.64 14.11 21.23
CA GLY A 342 -7.09 15.46 21.59
C GLY A 342 -8.57 15.57 21.94
N THR A 343 -9.17 14.50 22.46
CA THR A 343 -10.59 14.44 22.86
C THR A 343 -10.70 14.12 24.35
N GLY A 344 -11.89 14.25 24.95
CA GLY A 344 -12.18 13.73 26.29
C GLY A 344 -12.19 14.76 27.44
N ALA A 345 -11.66 15.96 27.24
CA ALA A 345 -11.84 17.06 28.20
C ALA A 345 -13.27 17.63 28.13
N ARG A 346 -13.79 18.11 29.26
CA ARG A 346 -15.12 18.73 29.34
C ARG A 346 -15.02 20.22 29.03
N GLY A 347 -15.91 20.73 28.17
CA GLY A 347 -15.99 22.15 27.83
C GLY A 347 -14.77 22.74 27.11
N VAL A 348 -13.87 21.89 26.60
CA VAL A 348 -12.67 22.30 25.85
C VAL A 348 -12.74 21.70 24.45
N PRO A 349 -12.59 22.49 23.38
CA PRO A 349 -12.62 21.97 22.01
C PRO A 349 -11.54 20.92 21.75
N ASP A 350 -11.88 19.95 20.90
CA ASP A 350 -10.94 18.89 20.51
C ASP A 350 -9.69 19.47 19.82
N MET A 351 -8.53 18.93 20.20
CA MET A 351 -7.23 19.41 19.72
C MET A 351 -6.24 18.25 19.56
N PRO A 352 -6.26 17.53 18.42
CA PRO A 352 -5.39 16.38 18.19
C PRO A 352 -3.91 16.74 18.26
N SER A 353 -3.10 15.83 18.81
CA SER A 353 -1.65 16.03 18.88
C SER A 353 -1.05 16.13 17.47
N PRO A 354 -0.10 17.06 17.21
CA PRO A 354 0.62 17.09 15.95
C PRO A 354 1.35 15.78 15.64
N MET A 355 1.82 15.07 16.67
CA MET A 355 2.46 13.76 16.52
C MET A 355 1.44 12.69 16.10
N TYR A 356 0.22 12.72 16.66
CA TYR A 356 -0.86 11.84 16.25
C TYR A 356 -1.25 12.06 14.78
N LEU A 357 -1.41 13.32 14.37
CA LEU A 357 -1.71 13.66 12.97
C LEU A 357 -0.60 13.19 12.01
N ALA A 358 0.65 13.16 12.48
CA ALA A 358 1.81 12.64 11.75
C ALA A 358 1.95 11.11 11.77
N ASN A 359 0.92 10.38 12.23
CA ASN A 359 0.90 8.92 12.37
C ASN A 359 1.98 8.35 13.31
N VAL A 360 2.53 9.15 14.23
CA VAL A 360 3.42 8.64 15.27
C VAL A 360 2.59 7.81 16.24
N ASP A 361 2.91 6.53 16.36
CA ASP A 361 2.23 5.60 17.27
C ASP A 361 2.91 5.57 18.66
N CYS A 362 2.27 4.96 19.64
CA CYS A 362 2.76 4.84 21.02
C CYS A 362 4.19 4.28 21.07
N ALA A 363 4.43 3.27 20.24
CA ALA A 363 5.71 2.62 19.99
C ALA A 363 6.85 3.55 19.55
N GLY A 364 6.52 4.71 18.97
CA GLY A 364 7.52 5.70 18.56
C GLY A 364 8.21 6.34 19.76
N CYS A 365 7.49 6.46 20.89
CA CYS A 365 7.97 7.10 22.11
C CYS A 365 8.29 6.09 23.22
N HIS A 366 7.52 5.00 23.30
CA HIS A 366 7.69 3.93 24.27
C HIS A 366 8.76 2.95 23.80
N LYS A 367 9.99 3.13 24.27
CA LYS A 367 11.18 2.40 23.81
C LYS A 367 12.02 1.77 24.93
N ALA A 368 11.69 2.04 26.19
CA ALA A 368 12.40 1.47 27.33
C ALA A 368 11.62 0.27 27.87
N ASP A 369 12.28 -0.88 28.04
CA ASP A 369 11.68 -2.05 28.68
C ASP A 369 11.39 -1.75 30.15
N LYS A 370 10.13 -1.96 30.57
CA LYS A 370 9.75 -2.08 31.97
C LYS A 370 9.55 -3.57 32.27
N PRO A 371 10.33 -4.15 33.21
CA PRO A 371 10.11 -5.53 33.64
C PRO A 371 8.66 -5.70 34.10
N SER A 372 7.98 -6.73 33.62
CA SER A 372 6.56 -6.97 33.89
C SER A 372 6.25 -7.40 35.33
N GLY A 373 7.25 -7.38 36.23
CA GLY A 373 7.09 -7.77 37.64
C GLY A 373 6.77 -9.26 37.86
N HIS A 374 6.59 -10.03 36.79
CA HIS A 374 6.20 -11.44 36.83
C HIS A 374 7.33 -12.31 36.25
N SER A 375 8.01 -13.08 37.09
CA SER A 375 9.14 -13.94 36.72
C SER A 375 8.80 -15.07 35.75
N ALA A 376 7.52 -15.47 35.68
CA ALA A 376 7.03 -16.51 34.77
C ALA A 376 6.47 -15.97 33.43
N SER A 377 6.46 -14.64 33.24
CA SER A 377 5.90 -14.01 32.05
C SER A 377 7.01 -13.41 31.19
N HIS A 378 7.07 -13.79 29.92
CA HIS A 378 7.93 -13.12 28.92
C HIS A 378 7.30 -11.81 28.40
N ALA A 379 6.17 -11.37 28.94
CA ALA A 379 5.55 -10.10 28.55
C ALA A 379 6.48 -8.93 28.90
N LYS A 380 6.74 -8.09 27.91
CA LYS A 380 7.50 -6.84 28.06
C LYS A 380 6.55 -5.67 27.91
N THR A 381 6.58 -4.74 28.85
CA THR A 381 5.85 -3.48 28.75
C THR A 381 6.84 -2.38 28.41
N GLU A 382 6.64 -1.68 27.30
CA GLU A 382 7.50 -0.54 26.93
C GLU A 382 6.97 0.75 27.59
N VAL A 383 7.87 1.55 28.15
CA VAL A 383 7.56 2.88 28.70
C VAL A 383 8.19 3.99 27.87
N GLY A 384 7.52 5.15 27.89
CA GLY A 384 8.02 6.40 27.31
C GLY A 384 9.42 6.70 27.83
N SER A 385 10.33 7.04 26.91
CA SER A 385 11.73 7.30 27.24
C SER A 385 12.22 8.56 26.55
N GLU A 386 13.26 9.18 27.09
CA GLU A 386 13.93 10.33 26.46
C GLU A 386 14.44 9.98 25.04
N LYS A 387 14.90 8.75 24.86
CA LYS A 387 15.28 8.20 23.55
C LYS A 387 14.14 8.30 22.51
N GLY A 388 12.89 8.15 22.94
CA GLY A 388 11.71 8.34 22.08
C GLY A 388 11.66 9.71 21.43
N CYS A 389 12.01 10.76 22.17
CA CYS A 389 12.05 12.14 21.67
C CYS A 389 13.31 12.40 20.83
N VAL A 390 14.49 12.03 21.36
CA VAL A 390 15.79 12.34 20.75
C VAL A 390 16.00 11.62 19.43
N ASP A 391 15.49 10.40 19.27
CA ASP A 391 15.61 9.64 18.02
C ASP A 391 14.95 10.33 16.81
N CYS A 392 13.97 11.22 17.06
CA CYS A 392 13.27 11.96 16.00
C CYS A 392 13.69 13.44 15.94
N HIS A 393 13.91 14.09 17.09
CA HIS A 393 14.13 15.53 17.18
C HIS A 393 15.59 15.94 17.35
N GLY A 394 16.50 14.99 17.56
CA GLY A 394 17.92 15.28 17.80
C GLY A 394 18.24 15.56 19.28
N LYS A 395 19.52 15.80 19.55
CA LYS A 395 20.08 15.98 20.90
C LYS A 395 19.57 17.23 21.60
N GLU A 396 19.09 18.21 20.84
CA GLU A 396 18.51 19.46 21.32
C GLU A 396 17.25 19.21 22.16
N TYR A 397 16.59 18.05 21.97
CA TYR A 397 15.41 17.64 22.73
C TYR A 397 15.76 16.83 24.00
N THR A 398 17.03 16.71 24.35
CA THR A 398 17.43 16.12 25.64
C THR A 398 16.80 16.93 26.80
N GLY A 399 16.32 16.24 27.82
CA GLY A 399 15.61 16.77 28.98
C GLY A 399 14.13 17.09 28.74
N ILE A 400 13.66 17.16 27.48
CA ILE A 400 12.33 17.71 27.17
C ILE A 400 11.19 16.93 27.84
N LEU A 401 11.33 15.61 27.93
CA LEU A 401 10.30 14.74 28.53
C LEU A 401 10.14 15.04 30.01
N LYS A 402 11.25 15.11 30.74
CA LYS A 402 11.27 15.43 32.17
C LYS A 402 10.76 16.84 32.42
N ASP A 403 11.29 17.81 31.68
CA ASP A 403 10.97 19.22 31.89
C ASP A 403 9.51 19.53 31.55
N SER A 404 8.94 18.83 30.56
CA SER A 404 7.50 18.87 30.27
C SER A 404 6.69 18.30 31.44
N HIS A 405 7.06 17.12 31.95
CA HIS A 405 6.36 16.53 33.09
C HIS A 405 6.38 17.44 34.30
N ASP A 406 7.54 17.99 34.66
CA ASP A 406 7.71 18.82 35.84
C ASP A 406 6.89 20.11 35.73
N LEU A 407 6.96 20.80 34.59
CA LEU A 407 6.24 22.05 34.36
C LEU A 407 4.72 21.86 34.44
N PHE A 408 4.19 20.84 33.77
CA PHE A 408 2.75 20.59 33.74
C PHE A 408 2.23 20.07 35.08
N ARG A 409 2.97 19.20 35.77
CA ARG A 409 2.61 18.74 37.13
C ARG A 409 2.57 19.88 38.13
N ALA A 410 3.56 20.77 38.11
CA ALA A 410 3.59 21.95 38.97
C ALA A 410 2.37 22.87 38.70
N THR A 411 2.03 23.09 37.44
CA THR A 411 0.84 23.87 37.06
C THR A 411 -0.45 23.23 37.55
N VAL A 412 -0.61 21.91 37.37
CA VAL A 412 -1.77 21.15 37.86
C VAL A 412 -1.88 21.26 39.39
N ALA A 413 -0.77 21.14 40.13
CA ALA A 413 -0.76 21.26 41.58
C ALA A 413 -1.27 22.64 42.03
N LYS A 414 -0.78 23.73 41.42
CA LYS A 414 -1.24 25.09 41.72
C LYS A 414 -2.71 25.33 41.41
N LEU A 415 -3.23 24.77 40.32
CA LEU A 415 -4.66 24.87 40.02
C LEU A 415 -5.53 24.01 40.94
N LYS A 416 -5.03 22.88 41.44
CA LYS A 416 -5.71 22.10 42.49
C LYS A 416 -5.77 22.88 43.81
N GLU A 417 -4.67 23.48 44.24
CA GLU A 417 -4.64 24.36 45.42
C GLU A 417 -5.67 25.50 45.30
N LYS A 418 -5.73 26.15 44.13
CA LYS A 418 -6.72 27.19 43.83
C LYS A 418 -8.16 26.66 43.85
N HIS A 419 -8.42 25.49 43.26
CA HIS A 419 -9.74 24.85 43.28
C HIS A 419 -10.20 24.54 44.72
N ASP A 420 -9.32 23.96 45.53
CA ASP A 420 -9.59 23.63 46.92
C ASP A 420 -9.83 24.88 47.77
N ALA A 421 -9.06 25.95 47.54
CA ALA A 421 -9.25 27.24 48.20
C ALA A 421 -10.64 27.83 47.88
N ILE A 422 -11.08 27.76 46.62
CA ILE A 422 -12.42 28.21 46.22
C ILE A 422 -13.50 27.37 46.92
N ARG A 423 -13.36 26.04 46.94
CA ARG A 423 -14.32 25.16 47.63
C ARG A 423 -14.44 25.49 49.12
N LYS A 424 -13.32 25.76 49.79
CA LYS A 424 -13.27 26.12 51.23
C LYS A 424 -13.79 27.53 51.51
N GLY A 425 -13.64 28.46 50.56
CA GLY A 425 -14.12 29.83 50.68
C GLY A 425 -15.62 30.01 50.43
N LEU A 426 -16.33 28.97 49.99
CA LEU A 426 -17.77 28.99 49.80
C LEU A 426 -18.51 28.75 51.14
N PRO A 427 -19.73 29.31 51.32
CA PRO A 427 -20.48 29.18 52.56
C PRO A 427 -20.86 27.72 52.86
N GLU A 428 -21.02 27.38 54.13
CA GLU A 428 -21.43 26.03 54.54
C GLU A 428 -22.76 25.62 53.90
N GLY A 429 -22.83 24.37 53.41
CA GLY A 429 -24.02 23.85 52.74
C GLY A 429 -24.26 24.38 51.31
N TRP A 430 -23.32 25.12 50.71
CA TRP A 430 -23.44 25.65 49.34
C TRP A 430 -23.81 24.58 48.31
N GLU A 431 -23.32 23.34 48.48
CA GLU A 431 -23.57 22.21 47.58
C GLU A 431 -25.06 21.86 47.46
N ARG A 432 -25.87 22.16 48.49
CA ARG A 432 -27.32 21.90 48.52
C ARG A 432 -28.15 23.11 48.07
N ASN A 433 -27.52 24.26 47.86
CA ASN A 433 -28.21 25.49 47.50
C ASN A 433 -28.34 25.61 45.96
N PRO A 434 -29.56 25.70 45.39
CA PRO A 434 -29.78 25.85 43.95
C PRO A 434 -29.06 27.05 43.31
N GLU A 435 -28.83 28.13 44.06
CA GLU A 435 -28.08 29.31 43.58
C GLU A 435 -26.63 28.97 43.20
N TYR A 436 -26.06 27.94 43.82
CA TYR A 436 -24.69 27.50 43.59
C TYR A 436 -24.59 26.34 42.60
N ALA A 437 -25.69 25.85 42.04
CA ALA A 437 -25.66 24.78 41.03
C ALA A 437 -24.71 25.09 39.84
N PRO A 438 -24.64 26.33 39.31
CA PRO A 438 -23.64 26.66 38.29
C PRO A 438 -22.19 26.60 38.80
N VAL A 439 -21.96 27.00 40.06
CA VAL A 439 -20.63 26.96 40.70
C VAL A 439 -20.19 25.52 40.93
N ALA A 440 -21.10 24.66 41.41
CA ALA A 440 -20.85 23.23 41.59
C ALA A 440 -20.42 22.59 40.27
N ARG A 441 -21.20 22.82 39.19
CA ARG A 441 -20.89 22.30 37.87
C ARG A 441 -19.53 22.76 37.36
N ASP A 442 -19.22 24.04 37.49
CA ASP A 442 -17.96 24.59 37.00
C ASP A 442 -16.74 24.09 37.82
N LEU A 443 -16.91 23.89 39.13
CA LEU A 443 -15.89 23.26 40.00
C LEU A 443 -15.70 21.77 39.68
N ASP A 444 -16.77 21.04 39.41
CA ASP A 444 -16.71 19.63 39.03
C ASP A 444 -16.06 19.45 37.65
N GLU A 445 -16.37 20.34 36.71
CA GLU A 445 -15.73 20.37 35.39
C GLU A 445 -14.23 20.67 35.52
N ALA A 446 -13.86 21.64 36.36
CA ALA A 446 -12.47 21.95 36.65
C ALA A 446 -11.72 20.77 37.29
N ALA A 447 -12.32 20.11 38.29
CA ALA A 447 -11.75 18.93 38.94
C ALA A 447 -11.55 17.78 37.97
N TYR A 448 -12.56 17.48 37.14
CA TYR A 448 -12.47 16.46 36.10
C TYR A 448 -11.32 16.76 35.14
N ASN A 449 -11.23 17.99 34.62
CA ASN A 449 -10.21 18.36 33.66
C ASN A 449 -8.79 18.33 34.27
N LEU A 450 -8.63 18.68 35.54
CA LEU A 450 -7.35 18.55 36.26
C LEU A 450 -6.94 17.09 36.44
N ALA A 451 -7.88 16.21 36.79
CA ALA A 451 -7.65 14.76 36.87
C ALA A 451 -7.32 14.18 35.49
N TYR A 452 -8.12 14.52 34.48
CA TYR A 452 -7.96 14.07 33.10
C TYR A 452 -6.56 14.37 32.55
N VAL A 453 -6.07 15.61 32.71
CA VAL A 453 -4.71 15.98 32.29
C VAL A 453 -3.65 15.18 33.06
N SER A 454 -3.78 15.08 34.39
CA SER A 454 -2.82 14.40 35.26
C SER A 454 -2.69 12.90 34.93
N GLU A 455 -3.83 12.22 34.82
CA GLU A 455 -3.92 10.78 34.60
C GLU A 455 -3.64 10.40 33.15
N SER A 456 -3.81 11.32 32.19
CA SER A 456 -3.43 11.12 30.78
C SER A 456 -1.93 11.29 30.50
N HIS A 457 -1.14 11.57 31.54
CA HIS A 457 0.31 11.78 31.49
C HIS A 457 0.79 13.05 30.76
N MET A 458 -0.07 14.04 30.41
CA MET A 458 0.26 15.39 29.86
C MET A 458 1.09 15.44 28.55
N VAL A 459 2.23 14.75 28.47
CA VAL A 459 3.22 14.79 27.39
C VAL A 459 2.73 14.18 26.09
N HIS A 460 1.71 13.32 26.14
CA HIS A 460 1.05 12.80 24.94
C HIS A 460 0.50 13.95 24.07
N ASN A 461 0.01 15.03 24.68
CA ASN A 461 -0.50 16.18 23.94
C ASN A 461 -0.35 17.49 24.75
N ILE A 462 0.86 18.06 24.73
CA ILE A 462 1.20 19.28 25.49
C ILE A 462 0.35 20.51 25.12
N TYR A 463 -0.13 20.60 23.86
CA TYR A 463 -0.96 21.71 23.41
C TYR A 463 -2.37 21.61 23.97
N TYR A 464 -2.95 20.40 23.93
CA TYR A 464 -4.25 20.14 24.53
C TYR A 464 -4.19 20.27 26.05
N ALA A 465 -3.15 19.75 26.70
CA ALA A 465 -2.90 19.95 28.13
C ALA A 465 -2.93 21.45 28.50
N ALA A 466 -2.17 22.29 27.78
CA ALA A 466 -2.14 23.72 28.03
C ALA A 466 -3.50 24.40 27.77
N SER A 467 -4.24 23.96 26.75
CA SER A 467 -5.59 24.45 26.45
C SER A 467 -6.56 24.14 27.59
N ILE A 468 -6.55 22.90 28.10
CA ILE A 468 -7.39 22.45 29.20
C ILE A 468 -7.07 23.23 30.47
N LEU A 469 -5.79 23.33 30.85
CA LEU A 469 -5.39 24.02 32.08
C LEU A 469 -5.71 25.52 32.05
N ARG A 470 -5.66 26.16 30.87
CA ARG A 470 -6.13 27.54 30.72
C ARG A 470 -7.64 27.67 30.89
N ALA A 471 -8.42 26.76 30.32
CA ALA A 471 -9.87 26.76 30.51
C ALA A 471 -10.25 26.54 31.99
N VAL A 472 -9.51 25.67 32.69
CA VAL A 472 -9.66 25.48 34.13
C VAL A 472 -9.35 26.77 34.89
N GLU A 473 -8.21 27.41 34.61
CA GLU A 473 -7.83 28.67 35.27
C GLU A 473 -8.88 29.76 35.06
N GLU A 474 -9.35 29.95 33.82
CA GLU A 474 -10.33 30.99 33.49
C GLU A 474 -11.63 30.79 34.27
N ARG A 475 -12.09 29.53 34.38
CA ARG A 475 -13.27 29.16 35.17
C ARG A 475 -13.08 29.42 36.66
N LEU A 476 -11.97 28.97 37.24
CA LEU A 476 -11.69 29.16 38.67
C LEU A 476 -11.58 30.65 39.02
N THR A 477 -10.88 31.43 38.20
CA THR A 477 -10.74 32.88 38.37
C THR A 477 -12.09 33.60 38.26
N ALA A 478 -12.98 33.18 37.35
CA ALA A 478 -14.32 33.73 37.25
C ALA A 478 -15.16 33.46 38.52
N ILE A 479 -15.08 32.26 39.09
CA ILE A 479 -15.77 31.91 40.34
C ILE A 479 -15.21 32.73 41.51
N ALA A 480 -13.88 32.72 41.68
CA ALA A 480 -13.20 33.46 42.75
C ALA A 480 -13.58 34.95 42.72
N LYS A 481 -13.55 35.58 41.55
CA LYS A 481 -13.94 36.99 41.38
C LYS A 481 -15.41 37.23 41.69
N LYS A 482 -16.32 36.39 41.18
CA LYS A 482 -17.77 36.55 41.38
C LYS A 482 -18.16 36.37 42.85
N ARG A 483 -17.50 35.44 43.55
CA ARG A 483 -17.76 35.12 44.95
C ARG A 483 -16.84 35.85 45.93
N LYS A 484 -15.94 36.71 45.44
CA LYS A 484 -14.97 37.49 46.23
C LYS A 484 -14.12 36.60 47.14
N ILE A 485 -13.69 35.44 46.63
CA ILE A 485 -12.81 34.51 47.34
C ILE A 485 -11.37 34.82 46.93
N GLU A 486 -10.50 35.07 47.91
CA GLU A 486 -9.07 35.24 47.66
C GLU A 486 -8.43 33.90 47.30
N THR A 487 -7.61 33.91 46.25
CA THR A 487 -6.93 32.73 45.74
C THR A 487 -5.52 33.09 45.28
N GLU A 488 -4.64 32.10 45.21
CA GLU A 488 -3.29 32.29 44.67
C GLU A 488 -3.34 32.76 43.20
N GLU A 489 -2.42 33.66 42.85
CA GLU A 489 -2.28 34.17 41.49
C GLU A 489 -1.63 33.12 40.58
N THR A 490 -2.39 32.64 39.59
CA THR A 490 -1.97 31.54 38.70
C THR A 490 -1.85 31.97 37.23
N ALA A 491 -2.28 33.18 36.86
CA ALA A 491 -2.31 33.60 35.45
C ALA A 491 -0.89 33.79 34.87
N SER A 492 0.10 34.07 35.71
CA SER A 492 1.50 34.26 35.33
C SER A 492 2.26 32.96 35.07
N LEU A 493 1.72 31.80 35.47
CA LEU A 493 2.36 30.51 35.28
C LEU A 493 2.67 30.28 33.80
N PRO A 494 3.84 29.68 33.42
CA PRO A 494 4.25 29.60 32.02
C PRO A 494 3.25 28.87 31.10
N VAL A 495 2.57 27.84 31.60
CA VAL A 495 1.55 27.09 30.85
C VAL A 495 0.31 27.95 30.61
N ILE A 496 -0.14 28.69 31.63
CA ILE A 496 -1.35 29.52 31.59
C ILE A 496 -1.13 30.77 30.73
N SER A 497 0.00 31.44 30.92
CA SER A 497 0.37 32.64 30.17
C SER A 497 0.72 32.36 28.70
N GLY A 498 0.98 31.10 28.34
CA GLY A 498 1.46 30.70 27.00
C GLY A 498 2.97 30.83 26.82
N ARG A 499 3.72 31.25 27.85
CA ARG A 499 5.19 31.36 27.84
C ARG A 499 5.91 30.01 27.80
N PHE A 500 5.22 28.89 28.05
CA PHE A 500 5.80 27.55 27.99
C PHE A 500 6.42 27.23 26.61
N CYS A 501 5.87 27.76 25.50
CA CYS A 501 6.46 27.56 24.17
C CYS A 501 7.89 28.12 24.09
N ALA A 502 8.12 29.30 24.67
CA ALA A 502 9.42 29.97 24.68
C ALA A 502 10.41 29.25 25.62
N THR A 503 9.95 28.90 26.82
CA THR A 503 10.79 28.37 27.91
C THR A 503 11.07 26.88 27.81
N LEU A 504 10.16 26.09 27.21
CA LEU A 504 10.29 24.63 27.14
C LEU A 504 10.91 24.18 25.81
N CYS A 505 10.39 24.70 24.69
CA CYS A 505 10.73 24.21 23.36
C CYS A 505 11.71 25.15 22.62
N HIS A 506 11.32 26.41 22.40
CA HIS A 506 12.06 27.31 21.52
C HIS A 506 13.46 27.67 22.03
N ALA A 507 13.63 27.84 23.35
CA ALA A 507 14.93 28.06 23.97
C ALA A 507 15.95 26.95 23.65
N ARG A 508 15.51 25.70 23.47
CA ARG A 508 16.40 24.55 23.18
C ARG A 508 16.83 24.47 21.73
N VAL A 509 15.97 24.91 20.81
CA VAL A 509 16.22 24.86 19.37
C VAL A 509 16.74 26.18 18.81
N GLY A 510 17.18 27.11 19.69
CA GLY A 510 17.73 28.41 19.30
C GLY A 510 16.73 29.35 18.63
N VAL A 511 15.43 29.08 18.77
CA VAL A 511 14.38 29.94 18.20
C VAL A 511 14.07 31.06 19.20
N LYS A 512 14.31 32.31 18.81
CA LYS A 512 13.93 33.46 19.63
C LYS A 512 12.43 33.68 19.56
N VAL A 513 11.74 33.44 20.67
CA VAL A 513 10.33 33.80 20.85
C VAL A 513 10.17 34.61 22.13
N PRO A 514 9.55 35.80 22.05
CA PRO A 514 9.00 36.41 20.84
C PRO A 514 10.07 36.97 19.88
N PRO A 515 9.77 37.14 18.57
CA PRO A 515 10.60 37.98 17.71
C PRO A 515 10.65 39.40 18.27
N PHE A 516 11.78 40.10 18.14
CA PHE A 516 11.97 41.46 18.65
C PHE A 516 10.87 42.43 18.18
N GLN A 517 10.49 42.33 16.91
CA GLN A 517 9.46 43.15 16.30
C GLN A 517 8.53 42.29 15.45
N VAL A 518 7.24 42.63 15.45
CA VAL A 518 6.24 42.04 14.55
C VAL A 518 5.52 43.15 13.79
N THR A 519 5.05 42.84 12.58
CA THR A 519 4.24 43.78 11.78
C THR A 519 2.78 43.40 11.87
N HIS A 520 1.92 44.32 12.29
CA HIS A 520 0.46 44.16 12.25
C HIS A 520 -0.20 45.38 11.62
N LYS A 521 -1.10 45.17 10.65
CA LYS A 521 -1.71 46.24 9.83
C LYS A 521 -0.68 47.23 9.25
N GLY A 522 0.48 46.74 8.81
CA GLY A 522 1.55 47.57 8.23
C GLY A 522 2.38 48.37 9.23
N LYS A 523 2.12 48.26 10.55
CA LYS A 523 2.88 48.92 11.61
C LYS A 523 3.84 47.97 12.31
N ALA A 524 5.04 48.45 12.55
CA ALA A 524 6.06 47.82 13.37
C ALA A 524 5.67 47.90 14.86
N MET A 525 5.52 46.74 15.52
CA MET A 525 5.25 46.65 16.94
C MET A 525 6.45 46.00 17.67
N PRO A 526 7.07 46.69 18.65
CA PRO A 526 8.13 46.11 19.49
C PRO A 526 7.49 45.07 20.41
N HIS A 527 7.67 43.80 20.09
CA HIS A 527 6.94 42.69 20.69
C HIS A 527 7.58 42.23 22.00
N ASP A 528 8.88 42.46 22.16
CA ASP A 528 9.65 42.29 23.38
C ASP A 528 9.06 43.07 24.56
N LYS A 529 8.72 44.35 24.38
CA LYS A 529 8.11 45.19 25.43
C LYS A 529 6.78 44.63 25.94
N HIS A 530 5.94 44.18 25.01
CA HIS A 530 4.65 43.57 25.35
C HIS A 530 4.83 42.20 26.01
N PHE A 531 5.89 41.48 25.64
CA PHE A 531 6.17 40.17 26.20
C PHE A 531 6.60 40.23 27.66
N GLU A 532 7.37 41.24 28.07
CA GLU A 532 7.82 41.39 29.45
C GLU A 532 6.64 41.68 30.40
N GLU A 533 5.69 42.50 29.95
CA GLU A 533 4.59 43.01 30.78
C GLU A 533 3.30 42.18 30.74
N MET A 534 3.11 41.34 29.70
CA MET A 534 1.83 40.66 29.49
C MET A 534 1.96 39.16 29.17
N ALA A 535 0.96 38.40 29.60
CA ALA A 535 0.77 37.02 29.16
C ALA A 535 0.50 36.96 27.66
N CYS A 536 1.11 36.00 26.96
CA CYS A 536 0.92 35.82 25.53
C CYS A 536 -0.54 35.52 25.17
N THR A 537 -1.29 34.89 26.08
CA THR A 537 -2.73 34.60 25.95
C THR A 537 -3.61 35.85 25.95
N ASN A 538 -3.11 37.01 26.35
CA ASN A 538 -3.85 38.27 26.23
C ASN A 538 -4.04 38.66 24.76
N CYS A 539 -3.05 38.35 23.93
CA CYS A 539 -3.00 38.76 22.53
C CYS A 539 -3.21 37.59 21.56
N HIS A 540 -2.86 36.36 21.94
CA HIS A 540 -2.89 35.21 21.04
C HIS A 540 -3.90 34.14 21.47
N LEU A 541 -4.55 33.56 20.46
CA LEU A 541 -5.18 32.25 20.56
C LEU A 541 -4.12 31.20 20.24
N PHE A 542 -3.96 30.26 21.16
CA PHE A 542 -3.06 29.13 21.02
C PHE A 542 -3.87 27.89 20.66
N GLY A 543 -3.48 27.21 19.60
CA GLY A 543 -4.11 25.96 19.21
C GLY A 543 -3.19 25.03 18.43
N GLN A 544 -2.23 25.55 17.68
CA GLN A 544 -1.32 24.73 16.86
C GLN A 544 0.07 25.37 16.76
N HIS A 545 1.10 24.54 16.62
CA HIS A 545 2.48 25.01 16.43
C HIS A 545 2.62 25.79 15.11
N LYS A 546 3.42 26.87 15.11
CA LYS A 546 3.60 27.82 13.98
C LYS A 546 2.34 28.55 13.47
N SER A 547 1.22 28.48 14.20
CA SER A 547 -0.01 29.22 13.91
C SER A 547 -0.46 29.97 15.16
N LEU A 548 -0.19 31.28 15.18
CA LEU A 548 -0.63 32.18 16.25
C LEU A 548 -1.68 33.12 15.67
N THR A 549 -2.92 32.97 16.09
CA THR A 549 -4.01 33.88 15.71
C THR A 549 -4.08 35.01 16.73
N LEU A 550 -4.06 36.25 16.27
CA LEU A 550 -4.27 37.40 17.15
C LEU A 550 -5.75 37.42 17.60
N LYS A 551 -5.98 37.60 18.89
CA LYS A 551 -7.31 37.92 19.44
C LYS A 551 -7.76 39.27 18.88
N THR A 552 -9.07 39.50 18.86
CA THR A 552 -9.67 40.71 18.28
C THR A 552 -9.05 41.99 18.86
N PRO A 553 -8.83 43.05 18.06
CA PRO A 553 -7.98 44.17 18.45
C PRO A 553 -8.57 45.11 19.51
N LYS A 554 -9.81 44.88 19.98
CA LYS A 554 -10.49 45.74 20.97
C LYS A 554 -9.69 45.92 22.27
N LYS A 555 -8.85 44.96 22.65
CA LYS A 555 -7.96 45.12 23.81
C LYS A 555 -6.77 46.04 23.51
N CYS A 556 -6.29 46.07 22.27
CA CYS A 556 -5.20 46.97 21.84
C CYS A 556 -5.64 48.44 21.91
N ALA A 557 -6.92 48.72 21.62
CA ALA A 557 -7.53 50.05 21.71
C ALA A 557 -7.36 50.76 23.07
N LYS A 558 -7.12 49.99 24.14
CA LYS A 558 -6.92 50.52 25.50
C LYS A 558 -5.56 51.21 25.66
N CYS A 559 -4.57 50.82 24.87
CA CYS A 559 -3.20 51.32 24.96
C CYS A 559 -2.71 51.95 23.63
N HIS A 560 -3.40 51.67 22.53
CA HIS A 560 -3.07 52.12 21.18
C HIS A 560 -4.30 52.76 20.53
N GLU A 561 -4.27 54.09 20.36
CA GLU A 561 -5.42 54.85 19.85
C GLU A 561 -5.84 54.45 18.44
N ASP A 562 -4.88 54.03 17.63
CA ASP A 562 -5.06 53.55 16.26
C ASP A 562 -5.79 52.20 16.14
N TYR A 563 -6.20 51.62 17.27
CA TYR A 563 -7.04 50.42 17.35
C TYR A 563 -8.45 50.69 17.91
N LYS A 564 -8.81 51.96 18.16
CA LYS A 564 -10.14 52.38 18.64
C LYS A 564 -11.21 52.33 17.54
N ASP A 565 -10.80 52.36 16.27
CA ASP A 565 -11.64 52.19 15.06
C ASP A 565 -11.45 50.78 14.44
#